data_AF-A0A9D7RL39-F1
#
_entry.id   AF-A0A9D7RL39-F1
#
_cell.length_a   1.000
_cell.length_b   1.000
_cell.length_c   1.000
_cell.angle_alpha   90.00
_cell.angle_beta   90.00
_cell.angle_gamma   90.00
#
_symmetry.space_group_name_H-M   'P 1'
#
loop_
_entity.id
_entity.type
_entity.pdbx_description
1 polymer ?
#
loop_
_entity_poly.entity_id
_entity_poly.type
_entity_poly.pdbx_seq_one_letter_code
_entity_poly.pdbx_strand_id
1 'polypeptide(L)'
;MPSRQLRVIIVILGVILFVSSVLAQRQLDEADFESWTNVGMVTQEPSNWSSLKSSDAGAFINALVPQLCWRSADAHSGSYSVELRTVNSAAGTANGLLTNGRVHAELNIDNSYMYTDPDDTQWNTIAIGRPDSLVGWYKADPQVGDRANIGALLHVDEGRLPAFGTEANYIAGASWKAPYQAVPEWTRFSTPFQYLDERDPEWVLLILTSGDSAGSVIGSRVWYDDLALIYNVQCAPEVAELQLAMDGPTNLQVAFSTQGPPMAPVQFRVELSDADGGFSQPVNLGTLTTNAAQGMISCQVPAGVPPGTGYQVRVNTSSPYYAPIPVGLPLVIATGVGGPAVRNARIWASGDAILCDLRGSSWNDAYLEVYDSNGRMIERRALHGGSLHAVAIQASECVLLLRVTHQDGVWSGRVVMP
;
A
#
# COMPACT_ATOMS: atom_id res chain seq x y z
N MET A 1 4.15 63.44 -11.68
CA MET A 1 4.59 62.08 -11.34
C MET A 1 3.81 61.61 -10.11
N PRO A 2 2.92 60.62 -10.23
CA PRO A 2 2.50 59.82 -9.09
C PRO A 2 3.00 58.38 -9.23
N SER A 3 3.69 57.90 -8.19
CA SER A 3 4.24 56.56 -8.09
C SER A 3 3.12 55.52 -7.96
N ARG A 4 3.06 54.58 -8.90
CA ARG A 4 2.25 53.36 -8.77
C ARG A 4 2.92 52.45 -7.73
N GLN A 5 2.38 52.45 -6.52
CA GLN A 5 2.72 51.48 -5.48
C GLN A 5 2.17 50.10 -5.89
N LEU A 6 3.06 49.15 -6.18
CA LEU A 6 2.72 47.73 -6.37
C LEU A 6 2.22 47.19 -5.02
N ARG A 7 0.96 46.77 -4.94
CA ARG A 7 0.44 46.02 -3.80
C ARG A 7 0.80 44.56 -3.99
N VAL A 8 1.79 44.08 -3.23
CA VAL A 8 2.07 42.65 -3.10
C VAL A 8 0.97 42.03 -2.25
N ILE A 9 0.12 41.21 -2.85
CA ILE A 9 -0.87 40.39 -2.14
C ILE A 9 -0.16 39.10 -1.74
N ILE A 10 0.20 38.98 -0.47
CA ILE A 10 0.69 37.72 0.11
C ILE A 10 -0.56 36.93 0.52
N VAL A 11 -0.86 35.86 -0.21
CA VAL A 11 -1.88 34.88 0.19
C VAL A 11 -1.24 33.97 1.23
N ILE A 12 -1.49 34.24 2.52
CA ILE A 12 -1.17 33.30 3.59
C ILE A 12 -2.33 32.31 3.66
N LEU A 13 -2.14 31.13 3.07
CA LEU A 13 -3.04 29.99 3.25
C LEU A 13 -2.89 29.52 4.71
N GLY A 14 -3.87 29.86 5.55
CA GLY A 14 -3.87 29.47 6.95
C GLY A 14 -4.00 27.95 7.09
N VAL A 15 -2.95 27.30 7.59
CA VAL A 15 -3.00 25.92 8.05
C VAL A 15 -3.80 25.90 9.34
N ILE A 16 -5.07 25.47 9.26
CA ILE A 16 -5.87 25.15 10.43
C ILE A 16 -5.32 23.84 11.00
N LEU A 17 -4.54 23.93 12.07
CA LEU A 17 -4.11 22.78 12.87
C LEU A 17 -5.29 22.33 13.73
N PHE A 18 -6.12 21.43 13.19
CA PHE A 18 -6.94 20.55 14.01
C PHE A 18 -6.00 19.53 14.66
N VAL A 19 -5.72 19.72 15.96
CA VAL A 19 -5.11 18.66 16.77
C VAL A 19 -6.24 17.74 17.20
N SER A 20 -6.70 16.89 16.28
CA SER A 20 -7.32 15.63 16.65
C SER A 20 -6.20 14.74 17.19
N SER A 21 -6.39 14.13 18.36
CA SER A 21 -5.50 13.07 18.83
C SER A 21 -5.60 11.91 17.86
N VAL A 22 -4.68 11.85 16.88
CA VAL A 22 -4.67 10.77 15.90
C VAL A 22 -4.02 9.56 16.59
N LEU A 23 -4.84 8.60 16.99
CA LEU A 23 -4.35 7.33 17.52
C LEU A 23 -3.67 6.54 16.40
N ALA A 24 -2.62 5.80 16.73
CA ALA A 24 -1.89 4.99 15.75
C ALA A 24 -2.79 3.90 15.15
N GLN A 25 -2.62 3.62 13.86
CA GLN A 25 -3.15 2.43 13.20
C GLN A 25 -2.77 1.20 14.00
N ARG A 26 -3.64 0.20 14.05
CA ARG A 26 -3.44 -0.98 14.88
C ARG A 26 -3.16 -2.20 14.03
N GLN A 27 -2.50 -3.18 14.64
CA GLN A 27 -2.36 -4.50 14.07
C GLN A 27 -3.16 -5.49 14.92
N LEU A 28 -3.44 -6.66 14.37
CA LEU A 28 -4.03 -7.77 15.10
C LEU A 28 -3.13 -8.16 16.29
N ASP A 29 -3.75 -8.42 17.43
CA ASP A 29 -3.04 -8.87 18.64
C ASP A 29 -2.80 -10.39 18.57
N GLU A 30 -1.59 -10.84 18.91
CA GLU A 30 -1.19 -12.26 18.98
C GLU A 30 -1.57 -13.09 17.73
N ALA A 31 -1.47 -12.45 16.56
CA ALA A 31 -1.80 -13.02 15.26
C ALA A 31 -0.64 -13.77 14.57
N ASP A 32 0.52 -13.77 15.21
CA ASP A 32 1.69 -14.63 14.94
C ASP A 32 1.63 -15.95 15.74
N PHE A 33 0.64 -16.10 16.65
CA PHE A 33 0.37 -17.31 17.42
C PHE A 33 1.55 -17.86 18.25
N GLU A 34 2.41 -16.98 18.76
CA GLU A 34 3.57 -17.39 19.59
C GLU A 34 3.22 -17.53 21.08
N SER A 35 2.17 -16.87 21.56
CA SER A 35 1.71 -16.92 22.94
C SER A 35 0.44 -17.77 23.10
N TRP A 36 0.43 -18.66 24.09
CA TRP A 36 -0.66 -19.61 24.30
C TRP A 36 -1.03 -19.75 25.77
N THR A 37 -2.32 -19.95 26.02
CA THR A 37 -2.87 -20.31 27.33
C THR A 37 -3.14 -21.81 27.40
N ASN A 38 -3.11 -22.39 28.60
CA ASN A 38 -3.47 -23.79 28.86
C ASN A 38 -2.76 -24.84 27.97
N VAL A 39 -1.50 -24.57 27.57
CA VAL A 39 -0.72 -25.45 26.68
C VAL A 39 -0.74 -26.90 27.18
N GLY A 40 -1.06 -27.83 26.27
CA GLY A 40 -1.15 -29.27 26.57
C GLY A 40 -2.51 -29.72 27.12
N MET A 41 -3.43 -28.81 27.39
CA MET A 41 -4.81 -29.12 27.79
C MET A 41 -5.76 -29.05 26.58
N VAL A 42 -6.96 -29.63 26.73
CA VAL A 42 -8.02 -29.56 25.71
C VAL A 42 -8.59 -28.14 25.50
N THR A 43 -8.27 -27.21 26.40
CA THR A 43 -8.63 -25.79 26.36
C THR A 43 -7.45 -24.91 25.94
N GLN A 44 -6.42 -25.48 25.30
CA GLN A 44 -5.30 -24.68 24.79
C GLN A 44 -5.78 -23.79 23.65
N GLU A 45 -5.43 -22.50 23.73
CA GLU A 45 -5.79 -21.48 22.74
C GLU A 45 -4.70 -20.40 22.72
N PRO A 46 -4.46 -19.74 21.57
CA PRO A 46 -3.60 -18.57 21.52
C PRO A 46 -4.11 -17.49 22.48
N SER A 47 -3.20 -16.72 23.07
CA SER A 47 -3.57 -15.59 23.93
C SER A 47 -4.42 -14.58 23.14
N ASN A 48 -5.50 -14.04 23.72
CA ASN A 48 -6.47 -13.14 23.07
C ASN A 48 -7.30 -13.76 21.91
N TRP A 49 -7.31 -15.09 21.80
CA TRP A 49 -8.17 -15.80 20.85
C TRP A 49 -9.07 -16.80 21.57
N SER A 50 -10.31 -16.92 21.11
CA SER A 50 -11.34 -17.80 21.67
C SER A 50 -11.79 -18.84 20.65
N SER A 51 -11.92 -20.10 21.08
CA SER A 51 -12.71 -21.10 20.38
C SER A 51 -13.99 -21.41 21.16
N LEU A 52 -14.81 -22.36 20.69
CA LEU A 52 -15.97 -22.81 21.48
C LEU A 52 -15.58 -23.34 22.88
N LYS A 53 -14.33 -23.73 23.13
CA LYS A 53 -13.88 -24.19 24.45
C LYS A 53 -13.83 -23.10 25.51
N SER A 54 -13.64 -21.84 25.11
CA SER A 54 -13.63 -20.66 25.97
C SER A 54 -14.83 -19.74 25.75
N SER A 55 -15.92 -20.28 25.18
CA SER A 55 -17.15 -19.53 24.96
C SER A 55 -17.74 -18.96 26.26
N ASP A 56 -18.62 -17.98 26.14
CA ASP A 56 -19.33 -17.37 27.26
C ASP A 56 -20.43 -18.26 27.88
N ALA A 57 -20.72 -19.42 27.26
CA ALA A 57 -21.84 -20.31 27.57
C ALA A 57 -21.73 -21.06 28.93
N GLY A 58 -20.69 -20.76 29.70
CA GLY A 58 -20.41 -21.35 31.00
C GLY A 58 -19.86 -22.77 30.94
N ALA A 59 -19.50 -23.29 32.12
CA ALA A 59 -18.75 -24.54 32.25
C ALA A 59 -19.48 -25.78 31.73
N PHE A 60 -20.82 -25.79 31.76
CA PHE A 60 -21.61 -26.93 31.29
C PHE A 60 -21.48 -27.12 29.77
N ILE A 61 -21.73 -26.07 28.97
CA ILE A 61 -21.62 -26.14 27.52
C ILE A 61 -20.15 -26.34 27.12
N ASN A 62 -19.22 -25.60 27.71
CA ASN A 62 -17.78 -25.71 27.39
C ASN A 62 -17.18 -27.10 27.69
N ALA A 63 -17.76 -27.85 28.64
CA ALA A 63 -17.37 -29.22 28.91
C ALA A 63 -17.80 -30.21 27.81
N LEU A 64 -18.90 -29.93 27.09
CA LEU A 64 -19.46 -30.80 26.06
C LEU A 64 -18.85 -30.58 24.67
N VAL A 65 -18.32 -29.40 24.41
CA VAL A 65 -17.67 -29.06 23.13
C VAL A 65 -16.35 -29.83 22.99
N PRO A 66 -16.00 -30.40 21.82
CA PRO A 66 -14.67 -31.00 21.61
C PRO A 66 -13.57 -29.94 21.56
N GLN A 67 -12.29 -30.35 21.59
CA GLN A 67 -11.20 -29.45 21.25
C GLN A 67 -11.24 -29.14 19.74
N LEU A 68 -11.05 -27.87 19.37
CA LEU A 68 -11.11 -27.38 17.99
C LEU A 68 -9.84 -26.67 17.53
N CYS A 69 -8.97 -26.34 18.49
CA CYS A 69 -7.75 -25.58 18.30
C CYS A 69 -6.56 -26.31 18.95
N TRP A 70 -5.44 -26.37 18.23
CA TRP A 70 -4.17 -26.94 18.68
C TRP A 70 -3.01 -26.02 18.34
N ARG A 71 -2.01 -26.00 19.21
CA ARG A 71 -0.71 -25.39 18.90
C ARG A 71 0.10 -26.32 18.01
N SER A 72 0.57 -25.81 16.88
CA SER A 72 1.49 -26.48 15.96
C SER A 72 2.91 -25.98 16.18
N ALA A 73 3.90 -26.86 16.03
CA ALA A 73 5.33 -26.48 15.97
C ALA A 73 5.86 -26.42 14.52
N ASP A 74 5.00 -26.71 13.54
CA ASP A 74 5.22 -26.35 12.13
C ASP A 74 4.59 -24.97 11.95
N ALA A 75 5.42 -23.99 11.62
CA ALA A 75 5.10 -22.56 11.55
C ALA A 75 5.77 -21.91 10.34
N HIS A 76 5.17 -20.86 9.79
CA HIS A 76 5.74 -20.09 8.69
C HIS A 76 6.86 -19.17 9.21
N SER A 77 6.60 -18.49 10.32
CA SER A 77 7.60 -17.73 11.06
C SER A 77 7.58 -18.14 12.55
N GLY A 78 8.52 -17.62 13.35
CA GLY A 78 8.56 -17.93 14.77
C GLY A 78 8.74 -19.43 15.10
N SER A 79 8.06 -19.89 16.14
CA SER A 79 8.12 -21.27 16.64
C SER A 79 6.78 -22.00 16.58
N TYR A 80 5.66 -21.27 16.51
CA TYR A 80 4.34 -21.86 16.64
C TYR A 80 3.36 -21.29 15.62
N SER A 81 2.40 -22.11 15.24
CA SER A 81 1.23 -21.67 14.48
C SER A 81 -0.04 -22.23 15.14
N VAL A 82 -1.20 -21.74 14.70
CA VAL A 82 -2.48 -22.36 15.08
C VAL A 82 -2.85 -23.45 14.07
N GLU A 83 -3.32 -24.59 14.58
CA GLU A 83 -3.99 -25.63 13.80
C GLU A 83 -5.46 -25.75 14.23
N LEU A 84 -6.38 -25.63 13.26
CA LEU A 84 -7.80 -25.88 13.47
C LEU A 84 -8.20 -27.19 12.80
N ARG A 85 -9.09 -27.95 13.44
CA ARG A 85 -9.57 -29.22 12.90
C ARG A 85 -11.08 -29.35 13.02
N THR A 86 -11.70 -29.84 11.96
CA THR A 86 -13.08 -30.29 11.98
C THR A 86 -13.11 -31.68 12.60
N VAL A 87 -13.82 -31.84 13.72
CA VAL A 87 -13.82 -33.08 14.52
C VAL A 87 -15.24 -33.59 14.78
N ASN A 88 -15.32 -34.83 15.24
CA ASN A 88 -16.58 -35.40 15.71
C ASN A 88 -16.95 -34.85 17.09
N SER A 89 -18.23 -34.59 17.33
CA SER A 89 -18.79 -34.21 18.62
C SER A 89 -20.07 -35.00 18.92
N ALA A 90 -20.59 -34.88 20.16
CA ALA A 90 -21.86 -35.51 20.52
C ALA A 90 -23.07 -34.95 19.75
N ALA A 91 -22.96 -33.73 19.21
CA ALA A 91 -23.99 -33.07 18.40
C ALA A 91 -23.76 -33.23 16.88
N GLY A 92 -22.75 -33.99 16.47
CA GLY A 92 -22.36 -34.17 15.07
C GLY A 92 -21.03 -33.50 14.73
N THR A 93 -20.87 -33.04 13.49
CA THR A 93 -19.64 -32.39 13.03
C THR A 93 -19.42 -31.05 13.72
N ALA A 94 -18.26 -30.87 14.36
CA ALA A 94 -17.83 -29.61 14.93
C ALA A 94 -16.72 -29.01 14.05
N ASN A 95 -17.01 -27.87 13.41
CA ASN A 95 -16.03 -27.14 12.62
C ASN A 95 -14.96 -26.55 13.54
N GLY A 96 -13.69 -26.69 13.17
CA GLY A 96 -12.61 -25.98 13.85
C GLY A 96 -12.89 -24.47 13.74
N LEU A 97 -12.90 -23.76 14.86
CA LEU A 97 -13.26 -22.35 14.92
C LEU A 97 -12.35 -21.61 15.90
N LEU A 98 -11.87 -20.45 15.49
CA LEU A 98 -11.12 -19.53 16.33
C LEU A 98 -11.46 -18.08 15.97
N THR A 99 -11.59 -17.21 16.97
CA THR A 99 -11.88 -15.79 16.80
C THR A 99 -11.04 -14.93 17.75
N ASN A 100 -10.66 -13.72 17.34
CA ASN A 100 -10.04 -12.72 18.22
C ASN A 100 -11.09 -11.93 19.03
N GLY A 101 -12.38 -12.25 18.84
CA GLY A 101 -13.46 -11.88 19.73
C GLY A 101 -13.77 -12.99 20.72
N ARG A 102 -15.04 -13.12 21.08
CA ARG A 102 -15.56 -14.20 21.91
C ARG A 102 -16.64 -14.98 21.19
N VAL A 103 -16.71 -16.28 21.49
CA VAL A 103 -17.81 -17.12 21.02
C VAL A 103 -18.97 -17.06 22.03
N HIS A 104 -20.15 -16.74 21.53
CA HIS A 104 -21.42 -16.97 22.20
C HIS A 104 -21.98 -18.32 21.75
N ALA A 105 -22.06 -19.29 22.66
CA ALA A 105 -22.51 -20.64 22.34
C ALA A 105 -23.83 -20.98 23.04
N GLU A 106 -24.75 -21.59 22.30
CA GLU A 106 -26.02 -22.09 22.84
C GLU A 106 -26.26 -23.55 22.43
N LEU A 107 -27.16 -24.23 23.15
CA LEU A 107 -27.63 -25.55 22.74
C LEU A 107 -28.39 -25.50 21.41
N ASN A 108 -29.12 -24.41 21.17
CA ASN A 108 -29.66 -24.11 19.86
C ASN A 108 -28.58 -23.39 19.05
N ILE A 109 -27.87 -24.13 18.21
CA ILE A 109 -26.71 -23.62 17.45
C ILE A 109 -27.06 -22.43 16.55
N ASP A 110 -28.32 -22.31 16.12
CA ASP A 110 -28.79 -21.20 15.28
C ASP A 110 -28.75 -19.85 16.01
N ASN A 111 -28.66 -19.84 17.34
CA ASN A 111 -28.51 -18.64 18.16
C ASN A 111 -27.04 -18.33 18.49
N SER A 112 -26.09 -19.17 18.08
CA SER A 112 -24.67 -18.96 18.38
C SER A 112 -24.06 -17.93 17.43
N TYR A 113 -23.13 -17.12 17.95
CA TYR A 113 -22.43 -16.09 17.18
C TYR A 113 -21.05 -15.82 17.76
N MET A 114 -20.21 -15.15 16.99
CA MET A 114 -18.92 -14.62 17.44
C MET A 114 -19.05 -13.11 17.51
N TYR A 115 -18.57 -12.49 18.58
CA TYR A 115 -18.74 -11.06 18.81
C TYR A 115 -17.48 -10.41 19.37
N THR A 116 -17.34 -9.11 19.15
CA THR A 116 -16.36 -8.27 19.84
C THR A 116 -16.93 -7.88 21.20
N ASP A 117 -16.20 -8.12 22.28
CA ASP A 117 -16.57 -7.65 23.63
C ASP A 117 -15.85 -6.32 23.92
N PRO A 118 -16.52 -5.15 23.85
CA PRO A 118 -15.83 -3.86 23.98
C PRO A 118 -15.29 -3.61 25.39
N ASP A 119 -15.81 -4.32 26.39
CA ASP A 119 -15.47 -4.14 27.81
C ASP A 119 -14.33 -5.06 28.28
N ASP A 120 -13.93 -6.04 27.46
CA ASP A 120 -12.86 -6.98 27.76
C ASP A 120 -11.79 -6.97 26.66
N THR A 121 -10.63 -6.38 26.98
CA THR A 121 -9.48 -6.28 26.06
C THR A 121 -8.92 -7.64 25.62
N GLN A 122 -9.31 -8.73 26.26
CA GLN A 122 -8.96 -10.07 25.81
C GLN A 122 -9.76 -10.49 24.56
N TRP A 123 -10.97 -9.96 24.37
CA TRP A 123 -11.92 -10.37 23.33
C TRP A 123 -12.31 -9.22 22.40
N ASN A 124 -11.42 -8.25 22.27
CA ASN A 124 -11.51 -7.23 21.26
C ASN A 124 -10.12 -6.96 20.67
N THR A 125 -10.12 -6.51 19.43
CA THR A 125 -8.93 -5.97 18.78
C THR A 125 -9.31 -4.62 18.21
N ILE A 126 -8.64 -3.59 18.69
CA ILE A 126 -8.86 -2.22 18.23
C ILE A 126 -8.42 -2.13 16.77
N ALA A 127 -9.29 -1.62 15.91
CA ALA A 127 -8.95 -1.22 14.55
C ALA A 127 -8.94 0.32 14.50
N ILE A 128 -7.84 0.91 14.00
CA ILE A 128 -7.76 2.35 13.76
C ILE A 128 -7.27 2.56 12.34
N GLY A 129 -7.93 3.48 11.63
CA GLY A 129 -7.75 3.68 10.20
C GLY A 129 -8.43 2.60 9.37
N ARG A 130 -8.22 2.64 8.05
CA ARG A 130 -8.94 1.80 7.08
C ARG A 130 -7.96 0.84 6.38
N PRO A 131 -7.79 -0.41 6.86
CA PRO A 131 -6.92 -1.36 6.19
C PRO A 131 -7.46 -1.74 4.81
N ASP A 132 -6.56 -1.85 3.85
CA ASP A 132 -6.84 -2.28 2.48
C ASP A 132 -7.22 -3.76 2.41
N SER A 133 -6.42 -4.60 3.08
CA SER A 133 -6.52 -6.04 2.97
C SER A 133 -6.12 -6.75 4.26
N LEU A 134 -6.71 -7.92 4.45
CA LEU A 134 -6.23 -8.93 5.39
C LEU A 134 -5.29 -9.88 4.64
N VAL A 135 -4.15 -10.16 5.24
CA VAL A 135 -3.16 -11.10 4.72
C VAL A 135 -2.74 -12.09 5.80
N GLY A 136 -2.11 -13.18 5.38
CA GLY A 136 -1.51 -14.14 6.28
C GLY A 136 -0.97 -15.34 5.51
N TRP A 137 -0.54 -16.36 6.24
CA TRP A 137 -0.03 -17.61 5.70
C TRP A 137 -0.91 -18.77 6.15
N TYR A 138 -1.03 -19.77 5.29
CA TYR A 138 -1.79 -20.97 5.60
C TYR A 138 -1.18 -22.23 4.99
N LYS A 139 -1.50 -23.36 5.63
CA LYS A 139 -1.48 -24.70 5.04
C LYS A 139 -2.87 -25.31 5.19
N ALA A 140 -3.25 -26.21 4.28
CA ALA A 140 -4.56 -26.84 4.34
C ALA A 140 -4.51 -28.32 3.96
N ASP A 141 -5.29 -29.13 4.65
CA ASP A 141 -5.55 -30.54 4.34
C ASP A 141 -7.05 -30.81 4.50
N PRO A 142 -7.89 -30.29 3.58
CA PRO A 142 -9.33 -30.44 3.65
C PRO A 142 -9.78 -31.83 3.17
N GLN A 143 -10.88 -32.34 3.73
CA GLN A 143 -11.56 -33.49 3.16
C GLN A 143 -12.30 -33.11 1.86
N VAL A 144 -12.66 -34.11 1.06
CA VAL A 144 -13.31 -33.90 -0.24
C VAL A 144 -14.59 -33.08 -0.09
N GLY A 145 -14.66 -31.96 -0.81
CA GLY A 145 -15.82 -31.06 -0.81
C GLY A 145 -15.80 -30.00 0.29
N ASP A 146 -14.77 -29.97 1.13
CA ASP A 146 -14.60 -29.02 2.22
C ASP A 146 -13.45 -28.05 1.94
N ARG A 147 -13.42 -26.93 2.67
CA ARG A 147 -12.32 -25.95 2.62
C ARG A 147 -12.37 -25.03 3.83
N ALA A 148 -11.19 -24.56 4.23
CA ALA A 148 -11.05 -23.59 5.29
C ALA A 148 -11.49 -22.18 4.85
N ASN A 149 -12.01 -21.37 5.77
CA ASN A 149 -12.41 -19.98 5.51
C ASN A 149 -11.91 -19.04 6.61
N ILE A 150 -11.70 -17.78 6.22
CA ILE A 150 -11.52 -16.65 7.12
C ILE A 150 -12.59 -15.59 6.81
N GLY A 151 -13.32 -15.15 7.82
CA GLY A 151 -14.16 -13.96 7.78
C GLY A 151 -13.55 -12.85 8.63
N ALA A 152 -13.60 -11.62 8.14
CA ALA A 152 -13.19 -10.43 8.88
C ALA A 152 -14.28 -9.37 8.78
N LEU A 153 -14.57 -8.72 9.91
CA LEU A 153 -15.53 -7.63 10.04
C LEU A 153 -14.85 -6.43 10.68
N LEU A 154 -14.88 -5.29 9.98
CA LEU A 154 -14.59 -3.98 10.56
C LEU A 154 -15.93 -3.35 10.97
N HIS A 155 -16.02 -2.86 12.20
CA HIS A 155 -17.26 -2.27 12.72
C HIS A 155 -17.00 -1.18 13.77
N VAL A 156 -18.05 -0.42 14.06
CA VAL A 156 -18.19 0.42 15.28
C VAL A 156 -19.14 -0.27 16.26
N ASP A 157 -19.22 0.21 17.50
CA ASP A 157 -20.20 -0.26 18.48
C ASP A 157 -20.26 -1.81 18.58
N GLU A 158 -21.44 -2.40 18.77
CA GLU A 158 -21.64 -3.86 18.78
C GLU A 158 -21.45 -4.44 17.37
N GLY A 159 -20.56 -5.44 17.25
CA GLY A 159 -20.36 -6.20 16.02
C GLY A 159 -20.25 -7.69 16.31
N ARG A 160 -21.02 -8.48 15.57
CA ARG A 160 -21.03 -9.94 15.67
C ARG A 160 -21.31 -10.61 14.34
N LEU A 161 -20.95 -11.87 14.20
CA LEU A 161 -21.21 -12.70 13.03
C LEU A 161 -21.74 -14.08 13.48
N PRO A 162 -22.90 -14.55 12.99
CA PRO A 162 -23.87 -13.82 12.15
C PRO A 162 -24.36 -12.51 12.79
N ALA A 163 -24.85 -11.58 11.99
CA ALA A 163 -25.10 -10.20 12.41
C ALA A 163 -26.18 -10.06 13.50
N PHE A 164 -27.29 -10.79 13.38
CA PHE A 164 -28.45 -10.70 14.26
C PHE A 164 -28.86 -9.25 14.61
N GLY A 165 -29.02 -8.38 13.60
CA GLY A 165 -29.44 -7.00 13.77
C GLY A 165 -28.32 -5.97 13.95
N THR A 166 -27.05 -6.38 13.93
CA THR A 166 -25.88 -5.48 14.03
C THR A 166 -25.37 -4.96 12.68
N GLU A 167 -26.07 -5.23 11.57
CA GLU A 167 -25.64 -4.87 10.21
C GLU A 167 -25.42 -3.36 10.03
N ALA A 168 -26.15 -2.51 10.76
CA ALA A 168 -26.00 -1.05 10.72
C ALA A 168 -24.63 -0.55 11.25
N ASN A 169 -23.93 -1.39 12.01
CA ASN A 169 -22.64 -1.07 12.61
C ASN A 169 -21.46 -1.53 11.74
N TYR A 170 -21.72 -2.28 10.67
CA TYR A 170 -20.68 -2.82 9.80
C TYR A 170 -20.09 -1.72 8.92
N ILE A 171 -18.76 -1.66 8.89
CA ILE A 171 -18.01 -0.74 8.02
C ILE A 171 -17.48 -1.45 6.79
N ALA A 172 -16.88 -2.62 6.98
CA ALA A 172 -16.34 -3.42 5.89
C ALA A 172 -16.28 -4.90 6.24
N GLY A 173 -16.34 -5.74 5.22
CA GLY A 173 -16.09 -7.17 5.35
C GLY A 173 -14.96 -7.63 4.46
N ALA A 174 -14.21 -8.64 4.89
CA ALA A 174 -13.36 -9.44 4.02
C ALA A 174 -13.68 -10.92 4.23
N SER A 175 -13.62 -11.69 3.15
CA SER A 175 -13.81 -13.14 3.20
C SER A 175 -12.82 -13.82 2.30
N TRP A 176 -12.02 -14.70 2.88
CA TRP A 176 -11.09 -15.55 2.17
C TRP A 176 -11.47 -17.01 2.32
N LYS A 177 -11.28 -17.78 1.25
CA LYS A 177 -11.58 -19.22 1.20
C LYS A 177 -10.38 -19.96 0.62
N ALA A 178 -9.96 -21.03 1.28
CA ALA A 178 -8.91 -21.91 0.79
C ALA A 178 -9.37 -22.69 -0.47
N PRO A 179 -8.44 -23.21 -1.28
CA PRO A 179 -8.75 -24.21 -2.28
C PRO A 179 -9.38 -25.47 -1.65
N TYR A 180 -10.17 -26.22 -2.42
CA TYR A 180 -10.69 -27.54 -2.02
C TYR A 180 -9.63 -28.66 -2.00
N GLN A 181 -8.37 -28.32 -2.29
CA GLN A 181 -7.26 -29.27 -2.39
C GLN A 181 -6.25 -29.00 -1.28
N ALA A 182 -5.45 -30.01 -0.97
CA ALA A 182 -4.37 -29.86 0.00
C ALA A 182 -3.34 -28.82 -0.46
N VAL A 183 -2.90 -28.01 0.50
CA VAL A 183 -1.85 -27.01 0.37
C VAL A 183 -0.80 -27.35 1.43
N PRO A 184 0.21 -28.19 1.09
CA PRO A 184 1.15 -28.75 2.07
C PRO A 184 2.25 -27.78 2.49
N GLU A 185 2.50 -26.74 1.68
CA GLU A 185 3.52 -25.72 1.92
C GLU A 185 2.86 -24.40 2.36
N TRP A 186 3.52 -23.68 3.25
CA TRP A 186 3.07 -22.36 3.69
C TRP A 186 2.86 -21.44 2.49
N THR A 187 1.61 -21.04 2.30
CA THR A 187 1.18 -20.24 1.16
C THR A 187 0.57 -18.95 1.66
N ARG A 188 1.02 -17.81 1.13
CA ARG A 188 0.46 -16.51 1.47
C ARG A 188 -0.91 -16.33 0.85
N PHE A 189 -1.85 -15.76 1.59
CA PHE A 189 -3.11 -15.25 1.06
C PHE A 189 -3.23 -13.73 1.24
N SER A 190 -4.14 -13.15 0.48
CA SER A 190 -4.55 -11.75 0.62
C SER A 190 -6.01 -11.62 0.18
N THR A 191 -6.81 -10.96 0.99
CA THR A 191 -8.20 -10.62 0.66
C THR A 191 -8.45 -9.14 0.94
N PRO A 192 -9.00 -8.38 0.00
CA PRO A 192 -9.32 -6.98 0.23
C PRO A 192 -10.54 -6.83 1.15
N PHE A 193 -10.57 -5.75 1.93
CA PHE A 193 -11.78 -5.31 2.62
C PHE A 193 -12.73 -4.62 1.64
N GLN A 194 -13.99 -5.01 1.66
CA GLN A 194 -15.07 -4.37 0.93
C GLN A 194 -15.79 -3.40 1.86
N TYR A 195 -15.50 -2.12 1.68
CA TYR A 195 -16.10 -1.05 2.47
C TYR A 195 -17.53 -0.74 2.01
N LEU A 196 -18.45 -0.75 2.97
CA LEU A 196 -19.87 -0.44 2.80
C LEU A 196 -20.23 0.92 3.43
N ASP A 197 -19.40 1.41 4.33
CA ASP A 197 -19.60 2.64 5.10
C ASP A 197 -18.30 3.48 5.15
N GLU A 198 -18.44 4.80 5.25
CA GLU A 198 -17.33 5.77 5.25
C GLU A 198 -16.77 6.05 6.65
N ARG A 199 -17.46 5.65 7.73
CA ARG A 199 -16.97 5.78 9.11
C ARG A 199 -15.68 5.00 9.32
N ASP A 200 -14.80 5.51 10.16
CA ASP A 200 -13.61 4.78 10.59
C ASP A 200 -14.00 3.64 11.54
N PRO A 201 -13.38 2.45 11.40
CA PRO A 201 -13.65 1.35 12.30
C PRO A 201 -13.06 1.61 13.68
N GLU A 202 -13.70 1.00 14.68
CA GLU A 202 -13.20 0.93 16.05
C GLU A 202 -12.62 -0.45 16.33
N TRP A 203 -13.17 -1.48 15.69
CA TRP A 203 -12.89 -2.89 15.99
C TRP A 203 -12.69 -3.72 14.73
N VAL A 204 -11.89 -4.78 14.86
CA VAL A 204 -11.78 -5.86 13.87
C VAL A 204 -12.11 -7.20 14.52
N LEU A 205 -13.09 -7.90 13.97
CA LEU A 205 -13.49 -9.25 14.37
C LEU A 205 -13.11 -10.23 13.27
N LEU A 206 -12.29 -11.22 13.61
CA LEU A 206 -11.84 -12.31 12.75
C LEU A 206 -12.47 -13.63 13.18
N ILE A 207 -12.84 -14.45 12.19
CA ILE A 207 -13.32 -15.82 12.38
C ILE A 207 -12.57 -16.72 11.42
N LEU A 208 -11.77 -17.61 11.98
CA LEU A 208 -10.99 -18.60 11.26
C LEU A 208 -11.68 -19.95 11.41
N THR A 209 -11.77 -20.71 10.31
CA THR A 209 -12.40 -22.03 10.31
C THR A 209 -11.61 -23.05 9.52
N SER A 210 -11.74 -24.33 9.88
CA SER A 210 -11.15 -25.47 9.14
C SER A 210 -12.03 -26.01 8.02
N GLY A 211 -13.34 -25.71 8.03
CA GLY A 211 -14.31 -26.14 7.01
C GLY A 211 -15.35 -25.07 6.63
N ASP A 212 -16.14 -25.32 5.57
CA ASP A 212 -17.10 -24.37 4.97
C ASP A 212 -18.43 -24.32 5.74
N SER A 213 -18.34 -23.99 7.03
CA SER A 213 -19.48 -23.86 7.96
C SER A 213 -20.37 -25.11 7.96
N ALA A 214 -21.61 -25.02 7.47
CA ALA A 214 -22.53 -26.16 7.41
C ALA A 214 -22.05 -27.29 6.49
N GLY A 215 -21.11 -27.02 5.58
CA GLY A 215 -20.48 -28.00 4.70
C GLY A 215 -19.25 -28.69 5.27
N SER A 216 -18.88 -28.41 6.53
CA SER A 216 -17.65 -28.94 7.14
C SER A 216 -17.65 -30.47 7.21
N VAL A 217 -16.50 -31.08 6.95
CA VAL A 217 -16.31 -32.53 6.94
C VAL A 217 -15.28 -32.93 7.98
N ILE A 218 -15.61 -33.93 8.81
CA ILE A 218 -14.74 -34.43 9.88
C ILE A 218 -13.40 -34.89 9.28
N GLY A 219 -12.30 -34.40 9.85
CA GLY A 219 -10.95 -34.69 9.40
C GLY A 219 -10.32 -33.57 8.56
N SER A 220 -11.06 -32.52 8.19
CA SER A 220 -10.49 -31.33 7.55
C SER A 220 -9.60 -30.57 8.53
N ARG A 221 -8.41 -30.16 8.09
CA ARG A 221 -7.41 -29.46 8.90
C ARG A 221 -6.89 -28.23 8.17
N VAL A 222 -6.57 -27.19 8.93
CA VAL A 222 -5.93 -25.98 8.43
C VAL A 222 -4.95 -25.45 9.46
N TRP A 223 -3.86 -24.88 8.99
CA TRP A 223 -2.93 -24.12 9.79
C TRP A 223 -2.95 -22.67 9.32
N TYR A 224 -2.91 -21.74 10.27
CA TYR A 224 -2.80 -20.32 10.01
C TYR A 224 -1.60 -19.75 10.75
N ASP A 225 -0.98 -18.75 10.15
CA ASP A 225 0.15 -18.04 10.74
C ASP A 225 0.29 -16.61 10.19
N ASP A 226 0.98 -15.76 10.95
CA ASP A 226 1.34 -14.37 10.62
C ASP A 226 0.19 -13.55 9.99
N LEU A 227 -0.98 -13.50 10.63
CA LEU A 227 -2.08 -12.68 10.11
C LEU A 227 -1.79 -11.20 10.31
N ALA A 228 -2.10 -10.39 9.30
CA ALA A 228 -1.87 -8.95 9.35
C ALA A 228 -2.89 -8.15 8.54
N LEU A 229 -3.22 -6.97 9.05
CA LEU A 229 -3.85 -5.89 8.32
C LEU A 229 -2.80 -5.13 7.52
N ILE A 230 -3.09 -4.90 6.24
CA ILE A 230 -2.28 -4.07 5.34
C ILE A 230 -2.96 -2.73 5.15
N TYR A 231 -2.20 -1.65 5.27
CA TYR A 231 -2.69 -0.29 5.11
C TYR A 231 -2.11 0.34 3.84
N ASN A 232 -2.95 1.14 3.16
CA ASN A 232 -2.51 1.91 2.00
C ASN A 232 -1.75 3.16 2.43
N VAL A 233 -0.61 3.41 1.79
CA VAL A 233 0.02 4.75 1.78
C VAL A 233 -0.40 5.45 0.50
N GLN A 234 -0.86 6.68 0.61
CA GLN A 234 -1.08 7.55 -0.52
C GLN A 234 0.17 8.38 -0.71
N CYS A 235 0.70 8.42 -1.93
CA CYS A 235 1.85 9.25 -2.25
C CYS A 235 1.49 10.18 -3.40
N ALA A 236 1.82 11.45 -3.24
CA ALA A 236 1.57 12.47 -4.25
C ALA A 236 2.82 13.33 -4.43
N PRO A 237 3.29 13.55 -5.66
CA PRO A 237 4.38 14.48 -5.89
C PRO A 237 3.88 15.92 -5.68
N GLU A 238 4.77 16.82 -5.24
CA GLU A 238 4.44 18.26 -5.15
C GLU A 238 4.15 18.87 -6.53
N VAL A 239 4.77 18.33 -7.57
CA VAL A 239 4.63 18.78 -8.97
C VAL A 239 4.01 17.68 -9.82
N ALA A 240 3.20 18.04 -10.81
CA ALA A 240 2.62 17.07 -11.75
C ALA A 240 3.62 16.56 -12.79
N GLU A 241 4.68 17.33 -13.06
CA GLU A 241 5.77 17.00 -13.98
C GLU A 241 7.07 17.61 -13.44
N LEU A 242 8.21 16.96 -13.67
CA LEU A 242 9.52 17.47 -13.29
C LEU A 242 10.49 17.41 -14.48
N GLN A 243 11.13 18.55 -14.78
CA GLN A 243 12.24 18.60 -15.74
C GLN A 243 13.57 18.63 -14.97
N LEU A 244 14.47 17.73 -15.33
CA LEU A 244 15.79 17.67 -14.71
C LEU A 244 16.78 18.55 -15.46
N ALA A 245 17.56 19.31 -14.70
CA ALA A 245 18.71 20.02 -15.20
C ALA A 245 19.93 19.08 -15.20
N MET A 246 20.75 19.08 -16.26
CA MET A 246 21.95 18.22 -16.33
C MET A 246 23.11 18.73 -15.45
N ASP A 247 23.04 19.96 -14.96
CA ASP A 247 24.08 20.70 -14.24
C ASP A 247 23.94 20.67 -12.71
N GLY A 248 22.93 19.97 -12.17
CA GLY A 248 22.81 19.81 -10.73
C GLY A 248 21.65 18.89 -10.32
N PRO A 249 21.64 18.44 -9.04
CA PRO A 249 20.51 17.69 -8.54
C PRO A 249 19.24 18.55 -8.59
N THR A 250 18.11 17.92 -8.88
CA THR A 250 16.81 18.60 -8.91
C THR A 250 16.01 18.20 -7.67
N ASN A 251 15.53 19.20 -6.93
CA ASN A 251 14.68 18.97 -5.77
C ASN A 251 13.34 18.40 -6.22
N LEU A 252 12.89 17.36 -5.51
CA LEU A 252 11.54 16.82 -5.60
C LEU A 252 11.00 16.67 -4.18
N GLN A 253 9.76 17.03 -3.94
CA GLN A 253 9.07 16.68 -2.71
C GLN A 253 7.98 15.67 -3.03
N VAL A 254 7.91 14.61 -2.22
CA VAL A 254 6.87 13.59 -2.31
C VAL A 254 6.09 13.62 -1.01
N ALA A 255 4.83 14.03 -1.07
CA ALA A 255 3.90 13.92 0.03
C ALA A 255 3.55 12.45 0.26
N PHE A 256 3.40 12.06 1.53
CA PHE A 256 2.85 10.76 1.90
C PHE A 256 1.70 10.94 2.90
N SER A 257 0.75 10.00 2.87
CA SER A 257 -0.29 9.86 3.89
C SER A 257 -0.59 8.37 4.12
N THR A 258 -0.48 7.92 5.37
CA THR A 258 -0.86 6.57 5.78
C THR A 258 -2.33 6.49 6.22
N GLN A 259 -3.11 7.60 6.17
CA GLN A 259 -4.47 7.73 6.72
C GLN A 259 -4.58 7.59 8.26
N GLY A 260 -3.51 7.18 8.92
CA GLY A 260 -3.36 7.19 10.37
C GLY A 260 -1.89 6.95 10.76
N PRO A 261 -1.43 7.36 11.94
CA PRO A 261 -0.03 7.25 12.34
C PRO A 261 0.37 5.76 12.43
N PRO A 262 1.54 5.36 11.91
CA PRO A 262 2.06 4.02 12.16
C PRO A 262 2.31 3.71 13.65
N MET A 263 2.21 2.43 14.04
CA MET A 263 2.50 1.98 15.42
C MET A 263 3.96 2.21 15.86
N ALA A 264 4.88 2.21 14.89
CA ALA A 264 6.31 2.40 15.09
C ALA A 264 6.87 3.25 13.93
N PRO A 265 8.03 3.90 14.10
CA PRO A 265 8.65 4.66 13.01
C PRO A 265 8.86 3.79 11.75
N VAL A 266 8.27 4.23 10.64
CA VAL A 266 8.43 3.62 9.32
C VAL A 266 9.39 4.46 8.50
N GLN A 267 10.34 3.80 7.83
CA GLN A 267 11.18 4.45 6.84
C GLN A 267 10.48 4.43 5.48
N PHE A 268 10.15 5.61 4.97
CA PHE A 268 9.68 5.82 3.60
C PHE A 268 10.87 6.21 2.72
N ARG A 269 11.13 5.41 1.68
CA ARG A 269 12.22 5.62 0.72
C ARG A 269 11.62 5.86 -0.66
N VAL A 270 11.91 7.02 -1.23
CA VAL A 270 11.49 7.35 -2.60
C VAL A 270 12.55 6.83 -3.57
N GLU A 271 12.11 6.01 -4.52
CA GLU A 271 12.95 5.31 -5.47
C GLU A 271 12.58 5.69 -6.91
N LEU A 272 13.60 5.91 -7.74
CA LEU A 272 13.49 6.12 -9.18
C LEU A 272 13.86 4.83 -9.92
N SER A 273 13.05 4.45 -10.91
CA SER A 273 13.32 3.31 -11.79
C SER A 273 14.43 3.60 -12.82
N ASP A 274 14.73 2.63 -13.67
CA ASP A 274 15.41 2.86 -14.95
C ASP A 274 14.50 3.55 -15.97
N ALA A 275 15.04 3.85 -17.17
CA ALA A 275 14.34 4.57 -18.24
C ALA A 275 13.17 3.78 -18.86
N ASP A 276 13.09 2.47 -18.63
CA ASP A 276 12.03 1.58 -19.10
C ASP A 276 10.97 1.31 -18.01
N GLY A 277 11.14 1.88 -16.80
CA GLY A 277 10.23 1.73 -15.67
C GLY A 277 10.58 0.58 -14.71
N GLY A 278 11.72 -0.08 -14.89
CA GLY A 278 12.18 -1.19 -14.07
C GLY A 278 12.82 -0.76 -12.75
N PHE A 279 12.51 -1.47 -11.66
CA PHE A 279 13.08 -1.24 -10.32
C PHE A 279 14.08 -2.33 -9.91
N SER A 280 14.83 -2.89 -10.86
CA SER A 280 15.85 -3.91 -10.57
C SER A 280 17.07 -3.34 -9.85
N GLN A 281 17.44 -2.09 -10.19
CA GLN A 281 18.49 -1.30 -9.54
C GLN A 281 18.00 0.14 -9.33
N PRO A 282 17.05 0.36 -8.40
CA PRO A 282 16.44 1.67 -8.23
C PRO A 282 17.40 2.67 -7.61
N VAL A 283 17.29 3.93 -8.03
CA VAL A 283 18.06 5.03 -7.46
C VAL A 283 17.26 5.63 -6.29
N ASN A 284 17.85 5.66 -5.09
CA ASN A 284 17.24 6.33 -3.95
C ASN A 284 17.31 7.85 -4.12
N LEU A 285 16.14 8.49 -4.13
CA LEU A 285 16.00 9.95 -4.25
C LEU A 285 15.94 10.64 -2.89
N GLY A 286 15.36 9.98 -1.88
CA GLY A 286 15.08 10.59 -0.58
C GLY A 286 14.58 9.55 0.42
N THR A 287 14.76 9.84 1.70
CA THR A 287 14.34 8.95 2.78
C THR A 287 13.84 9.76 3.97
N LEU A 288 12.73 9.34 4.56
CA LEU A 288 12.19 9.89 5.79
C LEU A 288 11.77 8.75 6.72
N THR A 289 12.26 8.76 7.95
CA THR A 289 11.79 7.85 9.00
C THR A 289 10.87 8.61 9.94
N THR A 290 9.62 8.18 10.06
CA THR A 290 8.60 8.87 10.85
C THR A 290 7.46 7.93 11.22
N ASN A 291 6.72 8.30 12.28
CA ASN A 291 5.42 7.72 12.63
C ASN A 291 4.29 8.75 12.48
N ALA A 292 4.53 9.87 11.79
CA ALA A 292 3.47 10.80 11.43
C ALA A 292 2.54 10.16 10.39
N ALA A 293 1.23 10.42 10.52
CA ALA A 293 0.22 9.95 9.57
C ALA A 293 0.38 10.57 8.17
N GLN A 294 1.06 11.71 8.07
CA GLN A 294 1.29 12.44 6.84
C GLN A 294 2.56 13.29 6.93
N GLY A 295 3.13 13.66 5.78
CA GLY A 295 4.27 14.56 5.71
C GLY A 295 4.86 14.65 4.31
N MET A 296 6.00 15.35 4.21
CA MET A 296 6.74 15.54 2.96
C MET A 296 8.10 14.85 3.05
N ILE A 297 8.43 14.05 2.04
CA ILE A 297 9.75 13.45 1.87
C ILE A 297 10.55 14.31 0.91
N SER A 298 11.62 14.92 1.44
CA SER A 298 12.56 15.71 0.65
C SER A 298 13.48 14.80 -0.16
N CYS A 299 13.41 14.95 -1.48
CA CYS A 299 14.11 14.13 -2.45
C CYS A 299 15.03 14.97 -3.33
N GLN A 300 16.07 14.34 -3.84
CA GLN A 300 17.01 14.88 -4.81
C GLN A 300 17.11 13.89 -5.96
N VAL A 301 16.72 14.31 -7.15
CA VAL A 301 17.04 13.54 -8.36
C VAL A 301 18.49 13.82 -8.73
N PRO A 302 19.39 12.81 -8.76
CA PRO A 302 20.79 13.04 -9.04
C PRO A 302 21.03 13.67 -10.41
N ALA A 303 22.13 14.41 -10.55
CA ALA A 303 22.59 14.85 -11.85
C ALA A 303 23.04 13.65 -12.70
N GLY A 304 22.94 13.77 -14.03
CA GLY A 304 23.44 12.75 -14.96
C GLY A 304 22.58 11.49 -15.09
N VAL A 305 21.36 11.48 -14.53
CA VAL A 305 20.37 10.45 -14.88
C VAL A 305 20.15 10.50 -16.40
N PRO A 306 20.26 9.36 -17.11
CA PRO A 306 20.08 9.33 -18.55
C PRO A 306 18.72 9.91 -18.98
N PRO A 307 18.64 10.50 -20.18
CA PRO A 307 17.37 10.95 -20.73
C PRO A 307 16.43 9.79 -20.98
N GLY A 308 15.14 10.01 -20.74
CA GLY A 308 14.10 9.00 -20.95
C GLY A 308 12.73 9.46 -20.48
N THR A 309 11.69 8.77 -20.96
CA THR A 309 10.28 9.07 -20.65
C THR A 309 9.55 7.95 -19.92
N GLY A 310 10.17 6.77 -19.77
CA GLY A 310 9.57 5.62 -19.09
C GLY A 310 9.87 5.53 -17.59
N TYR A 311 10.57 6.52 -17.03
CA TYR A 311 10.87 6.57 -15.61
C TYR A 311 9.60 6.57 -14.74
N GLN A 312 9.62 5.76 -13.70
CA GLN A 312 8.62 5.67 -12.65
C GLN A 312 9.24 6.01 -11.30
N VAL A 313 8.41 6.57 -10.42
CA VAL A 313 8.77 6.82 -9.02
C VAL A 313 7.88 5.95 -8.14
N ARG A 314 8.46 5.32 -7.12
CA ARG A 314 7.70 4.61 -6.09
C ARG A 314 8.18 4.97 -4.70
N VAL A 315 7.34 4.74 -3.70
CA VAL A 315 7.72 4.76 -2.30
C VAL A 315 7.80 3.33 -1.79
N ASN A 316 8.97 2.95 -1.31
CA ASN A 316 9.19 1.69 -0.61
C ASN A 316 9.22 1.95 0.90
N THR A 317 8.70 1.01 1.68
CA THR A 317 8.58 1.17 3.14
C THR A 317 9.40 0.09 3.87
N SER A 318 9.85 0.36 5.10
CA SER A 318 10.53 -0.63 5.94
C SER A 318 9.57 -1.53 6.74
N SER A 319 8.26 -1.34 6.60
CA SER A 319 7.26 -2.04 7.39
C SER A 319 6.49 -3.02 6.50
N PRO A 320 6.29 -4.27 6.92
CA PRO A 320 5.53 -5.25 6.14
C PRO A 320 4.04 -4.92 6.04
N TYR A 321 3.55 -3.95 6.83
CA TYR A 321 2.14 -3.54 6.88
C TYR A 321 1.78 -2.46 5.85
N TYR A 322 2.76 -1.94 5.12
CA TYR A 322 2.57 -0.96 4.05
C TYR A 322 3.25 -1.46 2.77
N ALA A 323 2.46 -1.78 1.74
CA ALA A 323 3.01 -2.24 0.46
C ALA A 323 3.81 -1.12 -0.26
N PRO A 324 4.73 -1.44 -1.17
CA PRO A 324 5.33 -0.44 -2.06
C PRO A 324 4.26 0.23 -2.93
N ILE A 325 4.30 1.56 -3.05
CA ILE A 325 3.25 2.33 -3.72
C ILE A 325 3.82 3.17 -4.86
N PRO A 326 3.29 3.04 -6.10
CA PRO A 326 3.63 3.93 -7.19
C PRO A 326 3.27 5.38 -6.86
N VAL A 327 4.17 6.30 -7.16
CA VAL A 327 3.88 7.73 -7.17
C VAL A 327 3.44 8.06 -8.59
N GLY A 328 2.22 8.56 -8.77
CA GLY A 328 1.67 8.96 -10.06
C GLY A 328 2.36 10.23 -10.62
N LEU A 329 3.67 10.15 -10.87
CA LEU A 329 4.50 11.22 -11.40
C LEU A 329 5.09 10.78 -12.75
N PRO A 330 4.57 11.26 -13.89
CA PRO A 330 5.25 11.09 -15.17
C PRO A 330 6.56 11.89 -15.14
N LEU A 331 7.70 11.20 -15.11
CA LEU A 331 9.01 11.84 -15.10
C LEU A 331 9.62 11.84 -16.51
N VAL A 332 9.83 13.03 -17.06
CA VAL A 332 10.57 13.22 -18.32
C VAL A 332 11.93 13.83 -18.01
N ILE A 333 12.97 13.04 -18.22
CA ILE A 333 14.35 13.49 -18.01
C ILE A 333 14.90 14.02 -19.33
N ALA A 334 15.01 15.34 -19.44
CA ALA A 334 15.50 16.04 -20.64
C ALA A 334 17.01 16.34 -20.54
N THR A 335 17.64 16.61 -21.69
CA THR A 335 19.09 16.50 -21.90
C THR A 335 19.93 17.76 -21.69
N GLY A 336 19.46 18.81 -21.02
CA GLY A 336 20.28 20.03 -21.02
C GLY A 336 20.23 20.96 -19.83
N VAL A 337 21.15 21.90 -19.93
CA VAL A 337 21.53 22.92 -18.95
C VAL A 337 21.04 24.26 -19.49
N GLY A 338 20.25 25.01 -18.73
CA GLY A 338 19.76 26.31 -19.16
C GLY A 338 19.52 27.28 -18.01
N GLY A 339 19.67 28.58 -18.31
CA GLY A 339 19.32 29.65 -17.36
C GLY A 339 17.84 29.59 -16.93
N PRO A 340 17.43 30.34 -15.88
CA PRO A 340 16.09 30.23 -15.26
C PRO A 340 14.91 30.31 -16.25
N ALA A 341 15.07 31.06 -17.34
CA ALA A 341 14.03 31.23 -18.36
C ALA A 341 13.87 30.05 -19.33
N VAL A 342 14.86 29.15 -19.43
CA VAL A 342 14.89 28.07 -20.43
C VAL A 342 14.32 26.73 -19.89
N ARG A 343 13.86 26.74 -18.63
CA ARG A 343 13.30 25.58 -17.89
C ARG A 343 11.90 25.12 -18.32
N ASN A 344 11.29 25.80 -19.29
CA ASN A 344 9.93 25.49 -19.78
C ASN A 344 9.93 24.81 -21.16
N ALA A 345 11.08 24.32 -21.64
CA ALA A 345 11.17 23.57 -22.89
C ALA A 345 11.54 22.11 -22.62
N ARG A 346 10.68 21.18 -23.06
CA ARG A 346 11.03 19.76 -23.10
C ARG A 346 11.60 19.43 -24.46
N ILE A 347 12.82 18.90 -24.52
CA ILE A 347 13.50 18.59 -25.77
C ILE A 347 14.02 17.16 -25.72
N TRP A 348 13.60 16.32 -26.66
CA TRP A 348 13.99 14.91 -26.76
C TRP A 348 14.02 14.43 -28.22
N ALA A 349 14.70 13.34 -28.50
CA ALA A 349 14.60 12.66 -29.81
C ALA A 349 13.41 11.68 -29.80
N SER A 350 12.73 11.60 -30.94
CA SER A 350 11.65 10.65 -31.20
C SER A 350 11.71 10.24 -32.66
N GLY A 351 12.11 8.99 -32.93
CA GLY A 351 12.36 8.53 -34.30
C GLY A 351 13.45 9.37 -34.99
N ASP A 352 13.13 9.88 -36.18
CA ASP A 352 14.00 10.73 -36.99
C ASP A 352 13.84 12.24 -36.71
N ALA A 353 13.23 12.61 -35.58
CA ALA A 353 12.99 14.01 -35.23
C ALA A 353 13.43 14.37 -33.82
N ILE A 354 13.81 15.64 -33.64
CA ILE A 354 13.90 16.28 -32.34
C ILE A 354 12.55 16.95 -32.06
N LEU A 355 11.92 16.58 -30.95
CA LEU A 355 10.71 17.21 -30.46
C LEU A 355 11.09 18.29 -29.43
N CYS A 356 10.52 19.47 -29.58
CA CYS A 356 10.64 20.59 -28.64
C CYS A 356 9.23 21.03 -28.21
N ASP A 357 8.81 20.62 -27.03
CA ASP A 357 7.50 20.96 -26.45
C ASP A 357 7.58 22.26 -25.67
N LEU A 358 6.91 23.28 -26.20
CA LEU A 358 6.76 24.61 -25.61
C LEU A 358 5.29 24.92 -25.30
N ARG A 359 4.41 23.92 -25.25
CA ARG A 359 2.96 24.13 -25.00
C ARG A 359 2.68 24.82 -23.66
N GLY A 360 3.52 24.60 -22.66
CA GLY A 360 3.45 25.30 -21.36
C GLY A 360 4.23 26.62 -21.27
N SER A 361 4.84 27.07 -22.37
CA SER A 361 5.71 28.24 -22.40
C SER A 361 5.06 29.45 -23.07
N SER A 362 5.46 30.65 -22.67
CA SER A 362 5.10 31.93 -23.29
C SER A 362 6.23 32.51 -24.16
N TRP A 363 7.23 31.71 -24.55
CA TRP A 363 8.38 32.19 -25.31
C TRP A 363 7.99 32.76 -26.66
N ASN A 364 8.60 33.90 -26.97
CA ASN A 364 8.62 34.49 -28.31
C ASN A 364 10.10 34.68 -28.69
N ASP A 365 10.41 34.59 -29.99
CA ASP A 365 11.77 34.80 -30.51
C ASP A 365 12.84 33.84 -29.97
N ALA A 366 12.46 32.60 -29.66
CA ALA A 366 13.40 31.54 -29.32
C ALA A 366 13.89 30.80 -30.58
N TYR A 367 15.07 30.20 -30.53
CA TYR A 367 15.63 29.39 -31.61
C TYR A 367 16.18 28.08 -31.07
N LEU A 368 15.93 26.97 -31.77
CA LEU A 368 16.68 25.73 -31.65
C LEU A 368 17.75 25.68 -32.72
N GLU A 369 18.97 25.38 -32.33
CA GLU A 369 20.12 25.15 -33.18
C GLU A 369 20.63 23.72 -32.92
N VAL A 370 20.83 22.96 -33.99
CA VAL A 370 21.27 21.56 -33.93
C VAL A 370 22.63 21.46 -34.58
N TYR A 371 23.56 20.79 -33.91
CA TYR A 371 24.93 20.59 -34.31
C TYR A 371 25.24 19.09 -34.40
N ASP A 372 26.00 18.71 -35.42
CA ASP A 372 26.53 17.35 -35.57
C ASP A 372 27.67 17.07 -34.59
N SER A 373 28.13 15.82 -34.57
CA SER A 373 29.24 15.36 -33.73
C SER A 373 30.58 16.06 -34.01
N ASN A 374 30.72 16.72 -35.17
CA ASN A 374 31.89 17.51 -35.54
C ASN A 374 31.73 19.00 -35.22
N GLY A 375 30.61 19.41 -34.60
CA GLY A 375 30.31 20.79 -34.21
C GLY A 375 29.80 21.66 -35.36
N ARG A 376 29.44 21.10 -36.52
CA ARG A 376 28.80 21.84 -37.60
C ARG A 376 27.30 21.97 -37.32
N MET A 377 26.77 23.18 -37.44
CA MET A 377 25.33 23.42 -37.35
C MET A 377 24.63 22.80 -38.57
N ILE A 378 23.71 21.87 -38.33
CA ILE A 378 22.95 21.16 -39.36
C ILE A 378 21.52 21.69 -39.51
N GLU A 379 20.97 22.31 -38.47
CA GLU A 379 19.60 22.81 -38.50
C GLU A 379 19.43 24.01 -37.56
N ARG A 380 18.55 24.95 -37.94
CA ARG A 380 18.12 26.07 -37.08
C ARG A 380 16.63 26.32 -37.25
N ARG A 381 15.88 26.30 -36.16
CA ARG A 381 14.42 26.41 -36.14
C ARG A 381 13.96 27.50 -35.19
N ALA A 382 13.08 28.39 -35.66
CA ALA A 382 12.40 29.34 -34.78
C ALA A 382 11.37 28.60 -33.91
N LEU A 383 11.34 28.96 -32.64
CA LEU A 383 10.50 28.38 -31.61
C LEU A 383 9.52 29.44 -31.08
N HIS A 384 8.30 28.99 -30.79
CA HIS A 384 7.26 29.81 -30.16
C HIS A 384 6.49 29.00 -29.12
N GLY A 385 6.12 29.67 -28.04
CA GLY A 385 5.32 29.15 -26.94
C GLY A 385 3.93 28.67 -27.38
N GLY A 386 3.29 27.87 -26.54
CA GLY A 386 1.98 27.27 -26.81
C GLY A 386 1.97 26.16 -27.85
N SER A 387 3.15 25.71 -28.34
CA SER A 387 3.25 24.77 -29.46
C SER A 387 4.24 23.63 -29.21
N LEU A 388 4.01 22.49 -29.86
CA LEU A 388 4.98 21.39 -29.99
C LEU A 388 5.66 21.52 -31.34
N HIS A 389 6.98 21.66 -31.33
CA HIS A 389 7.82 21.73 -32.52
C HIS A 389 8.41 20.36 -32.81
N ALA A 390 8.34 19.92 -34.06
CA ALA A 390 9.04 18.74 -34.53
C ALA A 390 10.08 19.15 -35.59
N VAL A 391 11.34 18.84 -35.32
CA VAL A 391 12.46 19.15 -36.21
C VAL A 391 13.00 17.84 -36.74
N ALA A 392 12.60 17.49 -37.96
CA ALA A 392 13.11 16.31 -38.65
C ALA A 392 14.63 16.44 -38.85
N ILE A 393 15.37 15.45 -38.40
CA ILE A 393 16.81 15.35 -38.57
C ILE A 393 17.10 14.20 -39.51
N GLN A 394 17.54 14.54 -40.71
CA GLN A 394 18.13 13.57 -41.62
C GLN A 394 19.57 13.30 -41.17
N ALA A 395 19.79 12.36 -40.26
CA ALA A 395 21.15 11.99 -39.88
C ALA A 395 21.31 10.50 -39.60
N SER A 396 22.40 9.96 -40.15
CA SER A 396 23.04 8.68 -39.81
C SER A 396 23.88 8.78 -38.52
N GLU A 397 23.65 9.80 -37.68
CA GLU A 397 24.46 10.11 -36.50
C GLU A 397 23.70 9.78 -35.21
N CYS A 398 24.35 9.04 -34.31
CA CYS A 398 23.75 8.68 -33.02
C CYS A 398 23.74 9.81 -32.00
N VAL A 399 24.52 10.89 -32.15
CA VAL A 399 24.65 11.95 -31.12
C VAL A 399 24.64 13.34 -31.75
N LEU A 400 23.73 14.19 -31.28
CA LEU A 400 23.57 15.58 -31.69
C LEU A 400 23.78 16.52 -30.51
N LEU A 401 24.34 17.69 -30.77
CA LEU A 401 24.43 18.80 -29.81
C LEU A 401 23.34 19.81 -30.12
N LEU A 402 22.60 20.23 -29.10
CA LEU A 402 21.51 21.19 -29.22
C LEU A 402 21.85 22.46 -28.46
N ARG A 403 21.45 23.60 -29.03
CA ARG A 403 21.47 24.89 -28.36
C ARG A 403 20.14 25.58 -28.57
N VAL A 404 19.51 25.99 -27.48
CA VAL A 404 18.31 26.82 -27.51
C VAL A 404 18.64 28.21 -27.02
N THR A 405 18.36 29.21 -27.84
CA THR A 405 18.64 30.62 -27.56
C THR A 405 17.33 31.35 -27.38
N HIS A 406 17.21 32.11 -26.29
CA HIS A 406 16.11 33.03 -26.00
C HIS A 406 16.71 34.33 -25.44
N GLN A 407 15.96 35.43 -25.48
CA GLN A 407 16.41 36.73 -24.96
C GLN A 407 16.84 36.68 -23.49
N ASP A 408 16.21 35.81 -22.70
CA ASP A 408 16.45 35.68 -21.26
C ASP A 408 17.46 34.58 -20.89
N GLY A 409 18.05 33.90 -21.88
CA GLY A 409 19.07 32.89 -21.62
C GLY A 409 19.31 31.90 -22.75
N VAL A 410 20.33 31.07 -22.55
CA VAL A 410 20.70 29.98 -23.45
C VAL A 410 20.58 28.66 -22.71
N TRP A 411 20.11 27.64 -23.41
CA TRP A 411 20.19 26.24 -23.02
C TRP A 411 21.04 25.47 -24.02
N SER A 412 21.75 24.48 -23.53
CA SER A 412 22.48 23.54 -24.39
C SER A 412 22.37 22.14 -23.83
N GLY A 413 22.27 21.16 -24.72
CA GLY A 413 22.13 19.76 -24.37
C GLY A 413 22.68 18.86 -25.47
N ARG A 414 22.77 17.56 -25.20
CA ARG A 414 23.05 16.56 -26.24
C ARG A 414 21.89 15.61 -26.35
N VAL A 415 21.51 15.19 -27.54
CA VAL A 415 20.48 14.16 -27.72
C VAL A 415 21.09 12.98 -28.44
N VAL A 416 20.76 11.78 -27.97
CA VAL A 416 21.09 10.53 -28.66
C VAL A 416 19.88 10.16 -29.51
N MET A 417 20.08 10.04 -30.82
CA MET A 417 19.02 9.59 -31.73
C MET A 417 18.87 8.06 -31.59
N PRO A 418 17.64 7.53 -31.55
CA PRO A 418 17.38 6.09 -31.40
C PRO A 418 17.82 5.23 -32.58
#